data_AF-A0A8T8HU23-F1
#
_entry.id   AF-A0A8T8HU23-F1
#
_cell.length_a   1.000
_cell.length_b   1.000
_cell.length_c   1.000
_cell.angle_alpha   90.00
_cell.angle_beta   90.00
_cell.angle_gamma   90.00
#
_symmetry.space_group_name_H-M   'P 1'
#
loop_
_entity.id
_entity.type
_entity.pdbx_description
1 polymer ?
#
loop_
_entity_poly.entity_id
_entity_poly.type
_entity_poly.pdbx_seq_one_letter_code
_entity_poly.pdbx_strand_id
1 'polypeptide(L)'
;MKKVTAALLGVAAGAVAWALRDVPAALGGTPGGERVRRSPQFRDGRFHNAVPTRTMPPAEAGGTARELLFGGRQRRPVGAVPLVPPAPDGAAEGLHITWYGHASTLVEIDGARVLVDPVWSDRCSPSRLLGPKRLHPVPHELSEVGHVDAVVISHDHYDHLDVPTVRALTRSGDAVFVVPLGIGAHLRRWKVPEDRIVELDWDESHEVAGVRLVALPAQHFSGRAFQRDNTLWASWAIVGPEHRVYYSGDTGYFDGYERIGAEHGPFDASLIQIGAYGSGWPDIHMTPEEGVAAHRDVRGGLLIPVHWATFTLALHDWAEPVDRVWREAKAWEVPLAVPRPGERIDVGDPPPVDGWWQTLS
;
A
#
# COMPACT_ATOMS: atom_id res chain seq x y z
N MET A 1 -2.38 -48.32 21.01
CA MET A 1 -2.99 -46.99 21.27
C MET A 1 -1.95 -45.91 21.59
N LYS A 2 -1.10 -46.03 22.64
CA LYS A 2 -0.12 -44.98 23.02
C LYS A 2 0.85 -44.51 21.91
N LYS A 3 1.35 -45.41 21.06
CA LYS A 3 2.28 -45.07 19.96
C LYS A 3 1.60 -44.27 18.84
N VAL A 4 0.31 -44.51 18.58
CA VAL A 4 -0.48 -43.80 17.57
C VAL A 4 -0.79 -42.37 18.06
N THR A 5 -1.11 -42.21 19.34
CA THR A 5 -1.36 -40.90 19.96
C THR A 5 -0.10 -40.03 19.98
N ALA A 6 1.08 -40.59 20.28
CA ALA A 6 2.35 -39.87 20.25
C ALA A 6 2.76 -39.44 18.81
N ALA A 7 2.51 -40.29 17.81
CA ALA A 7 2.75 -39.95 16.42
C ALA A 7 1.83 -38.82 15.94
N LEU A 8 0.54 -38.86 16.30
CA LEU A 8 -0.43 -37.80 15.98
C LEU A 8 -0.08 -36.47 16.64
N LEU A 9 0.35 -36.47 17.91
CA LEU A 9 0.82 -35.28 18.61
C LEU A 9 2.09 -34.70 17.97
N GLY A 10 3.03 -35.55 17.54
CA GLY A 10 4.25 -35.12 16.84
C GLY A 10 3.97 -34.49 15.48
N VAL A 11 3.04 -35.06 14.70
CA VAL A 11 2.61 -34.51 13.40
C VAL A 11 1.89 -33.16 13.59
N ALA A 12 1.03 -33.04 14.60
CA ALA A 12 0.34 -31.79 14.91
C ALA A 12 1.32 -30.69 15.35
N ALA A 13 2.29 -31.02 16.22
CA ALA A 13 3.33 -30.08 16.63
C ALA A 13 4.23 -29.63 15.46
N GLY A 14 4.59 -30.56 14.56
CA GLY A 14 5.35 -30.26 13.34
C GLY A 14 4.58 -29.35 12.38
N ALA A 15 3.27 -29.56 12.20
CA ALA A 15 2.42 -28.71 11.37
C ALA A 15 2.30 -27.28 11.94
N VAL A 16 2.14 -27.15 13.26
CA VAL A 16 2.10 -25.84 13.93
C VAL A 16 3.44 -25.11 13.82
N ALA A 17 4.55 -25.79 14.08
CA ALA A 17 5.88 -25.21 13.95
C ALA A 17 6.18 -24.77 12.51
N TRP A 18 5.80 -25.56 11.51
CA TRP A 18 5.93 -25.20 10.10
C TRP A 18 5.07 -23.99 9.74
N ALA A 19 3.84 -23.92 10.24
CA ALA A 19 2.94 -22.79 9.99
C ALA A 19 3.41 -21.47 10.61
N LEU A 20 4.12 -21.53 11.74
CA LEU A 20 4.64 -20.36 12.47
C LEU A 20 6.09 -19.98 12.11
N ARG A 21 6.77 -20.77 11.28
CA ARG A 21 8.21 -20.59 10.99
C ARG A 21 8.57 -19.23 10.40
N ASP A 22 7.63 -18.58 9.72
CA ASP A 22 7.84 -17.30 9.05
C ASP A 22 7.52 -16.09 9.93
N VAL A 23 6.86 -16.30 11.07
CA VAL A 23 6.49 -15.22 12.02
C VAL A 23 7.72 -14.41 12.46
N PRO A 24 8.84 -15.00 12.90
CA PRO A 24 10.00 -14.22 13.33
C PRO A 24 10.61 -13.35 12.22
N ALA A 25 10.51 -13.79 10.95
CA ALA A 25 10.95 -12.97 9.82
C ALA A 25 9.97 -11.82 9.57
N ALA A 26 8.67 -12.08 9.67
CA ALA A 26 7.62 -11.10 9.47
C ALA A 26 7.61 -9.98 10.53
N LEU A 27 8.18 -10.20 11.71
CA LEU A 27 8.38 -9.13 12.70
C LEU A 27 9.38 -8.05 12.26
N GLY A 28 10.23 -8.35 11.26
CA GLY A 28 11.24 -7.42 10.76
C GLY A 28 12.50 -7.32 11.62
N GLY A 29 13.41 -6.43 11.23
CA GLY A 29 14.57 -6.00 12.03
C GLY A 29 14.22 -4.91 13.04
N THR A 30 15.19 -4.49 13.86
CA THR A 30 15.03 -3.42 14.86
C THR A 30 15.42 -2.06 14.25
N PRO A 31 14.46 -1.14 14.02
CA PRO A 31 14.77 0.19 13.49
C PRO A 31 15.62 1.02 14.46
N GLY A 32 16.39 1.94 13.90
CA GLY A 32 17.23 2.84 14.67
C GLY A 32 18.38 3.40 13.84
N GLY A 33 19.42 3.87 14.53
CA GLY A 33 20.58 4.49 13.89
C GLY A 33 20.56 6.01 14.00
N GLU A 34 21.64 6.63 13.54
CA GLU A 34 21.84 8.07 13.71
C GLU A 34 20.88 8.91 12.85
N ARG A 35 20.59 8.47 11.62
CA ARG A 35 19.64 9.18 10.75
C ARG A 35 18.23 9.22 11.34
N VAL A 36 17.71 8.10 11.84
CA VAL A 36 16.42 8.04 12.56
C VAL A 36 16.40 9.04 13.73
N ARG A 37 17.44 9.03 14.58
CA ARG A 37 17.50 9.93 15.75
C ARG A 37 17.64 11.42 15.41
N ARG A 38 18.07 11.76 14.20
CA ARG A 38 18.22 13.14 13.72
C ARG A 38 16.98 13.62 12.94
N SER A 39 16.05 12.73 12.61
CA SER A 39 14.82 13.09 11.93
C SER A 39 14.02 14.11 12.76
N PRO A 40 13.49 15.19 12.15
CA PRO A 40 12.58 16.12 12.82
C PRO A 40 11.32 15.44 13.34
N GLN A 41 10.91 14.33 12.72
CA GLN A 41 9.70 13.60 13.10
C GLN A 41 9.93 12.57 14.21
N PHE A 42 11.18 12.33 14.61
CA PHE A 42 11.51 11.34 15.62
C PHE A 42 11.79 11.97 16.98
N ARG A 43 10.95 11.66 17.97
CA ARG A 43 11.13 12.09 19.37
C ARG A 43 10.51 11.08 20.34
N ASP A 44 11.05 11.01 21.55
CA ASP A 44 10.60 10.07 22.60
C ASP A 44 10.61 8.59 22.16
N GLY A 45 11.56 8.23 21.30
CA GLY A 45 11.74 6.85 20.81
C GLY A 45 10.77 6.41 19.72
N ARG A 46 10.01 7.33 19.12
CA ARG A 46 9.04 7.05 18.04
C ARG A 46 8.92 8.21 17.04
N PHE A 47 8.38 7.91 15.87
CA PHE A 47 7.95 8.90 14.87
C PHE A 47 6.58 9.49 15.24
N HIS A 48 6.31 10.71 14.79
CA HIS A 48 5.07 11.45 15.06
C HIS A 48 4.53 12.09 13.78
N ASN A 49 3.21 12.19 13.68
CA ASN A 49 2.57 13.02 12.66
C ASN A 49 2.87 14.50 12.91
N ALA A 50 2.87 15.29 11.83
CA ALA A 50 3.02 16.75 11.90
C ALA A 50 1.90 17.39 12.74
N VAL A 51 0.68 16.86 12.63
CA VAL A 51 -0.48 17.26 13.43
C VAL A 51 -1.01 16.09 14.28
N PRO A 52 -1.58 16.36 15.47
CA PRO A 52 -2.15 15.30 16.32
C PRO A 52 -3.31 14.58 15.64
N THR A 53 -3.28 13.25 15.67
CA THR A 53 -4.34 12.39 15.11
C THR A 53 -5.27 11.88 16.21
N ARG A 54 -6.57 11.85 15.95
CA ARG A 54 -7.58 11.22 16.82
C ARG A 54 -7.56 9.71 16.62
N THR A 55 -7.54 8.99 17.73
CA THR A 55 -7.77 7.54 17.78
C THR A 55 -8.94 7.26 18.70
N MET A 56 -9.78 6.28 18.37
CA MET A 56 -10.88 5.89 19.26
C MET A 56 -10.35 5.50 20.64
N PRO A 57 -10.99 5.98 21.73
CA PRO A 57 -10.70 5.51 23.07
C PRO A 57 -10.98 4.00 23.20
N PRO A 58 -10.24 3.25 24.04
CA PRO A 58 -10.46 1.82 24.25
C PRO A 58 -11.89 1.42 24.63
N ALA A 59 -12.66 2.34 25.26
CA ALA A 59 -14.05 2.11 25.64
C ALA A 59 -15.00 1.96 24.44
N GLU A 60 -14.69 2.57 23.30
CA GLU A 60 -15.51 2.53 22.08
C GLU A 60 -15.12 1.36 21.15
N ALA A 61 -13.95 0.75 21.38
CA ALA A 61 -13.48 -0.44 20.65
C ALA A 61 -14.42 -1.66 20.79
N GLY A 62 -15.15 -1.75 21.91
CA GLY A 62 -16.16 -2.81 22.11
C GLY A 62 -17.33 -2.74 21.13
N GLY A 63 -17.72 -1.53 20.71
CA GLY A 63 -18.74 -1.32 19.68
C GLY A 63 -18.26 -1.78 18.30
N THR A 64 -16.99 -1.50 17.98
CA THR A 64 -16.33 -1.94 16.73
C THR A 64 -16.24 -3.46 16.66
N ALA A 65 -15.88 -4.15 17.75
CA ALA A 65 -15.83 -5.60 17.81
C ALA A 65 -17.22 -6.25 17.62
N ARG A 66 -18.27 -5.65 18.20
CA ARG A 66 -19.66 -6.10 18.00
C ARG A 66 -20.09 -5.93 16.55
N GLU A 67 -19.79 -4.80 15.93
CA GLU A 67 -20.11 -4.56 14.52
C GLU A 67 -19.32 -5.51 13.60
N LEU A 68 -18.07 -5.82 13.94
CA LEU A 68 -17.26 -6.77 13.18
C LEU A 68 -17.87 -8.18 13.20
N LEU A 69 -18.43 -8.61 14.34
CA LEU A 69 -19.04 -9.94 14.54
C LEU A 69 -20.52 -10.05 14.14
N PHE A 70 -21.30 -8.98 14.31
CA PHE A 70 -22.77 -9.00 14.16
C PHE A 70 -23.31 -7.96 13.18
N GLY A 71 -22.44 -7.18 12.51
CA GLY A 71 -22.85 -6.21 11.51
C GLY A 71 -23.33 -6.88 10.23
N GLY A 72 -24.38 -6.32 9.61
CA GLY A 72 -24.97 -6.81 8.36
C GLY A 72 -24.29 -6.30 7.08
N ARG A 73 -23.04 -5.83 7.18
CA ARG A 73 -22.29 -5.25 6.06
C ARG A 73 -21.75 -6.33 5.13
N GLN A 74 -21.87 -6.11 3.81
CA GLN A 74 -21.33 -6.96 2.78
C GLN A 74 -19.86 -6.62 2.52
N ARG A 75 -18.98 -7.15 3.35
CA ARG A 75 -17.53 -6.84 3.33
C ARG A 75 -16.71 -7.66 2.32
N ARG A 76 -17.37 -8.46 1.49
CA ARG A 76 -16.78 -9.32 0.46
C ARG A 76 -17.67 -9.28 -0.79
N PRO A 77 -17.12 -9.45 -1.99
CA PRO A 77 -17.92 -9.52 -3.20
C PRO A 77 -18.78 -10.79 -3.22
N VAL A 78 -19.95 -10.73 -3.86
CA VAL A 78 -20.82 -11.92 -4.06
C VAL A 78 -20.35 -12.86 -5.17
N GLY A 79 -19.33 -12.45 -5.94
CA GLY A 79 -18.76 -13.23 -7.03
C GLY A 79 -17.25 -13.05 -7.16
N ALA A 80 -16.68 -13.63 -8.21
CA ALA A 80 -15.25 -13.48 -8.49
C ALA A 80 -14.96 -12.06 -9.01
N VAL A 81 -13.97 -11.40 -8.43
CA VAL A 81 -13.44 -10.13 -8.95
C VAL A 81 -12.83 -10.41 -10.33
N PRO A 82 -13.21 -9.67 -11.39
CA PRO A 82 -12.64 -9.85 -12.72
C PRO A 82 -11.16 -9.46 -12.72
N LEU A 83 -10.31 -10.32 -13.28
CA LEU A 83 -8.86 -10.09 -13.39
C LEU A 83 -8.50 -9.92 -14.86
N VAL A 84 -7.62 -8.97 -15.14
CA VAL A 84 -7.09 -8.73 -16.48
C VAL A 84 -5.74 -9.44 -16.61
N PRO A 85 -5.56 -10.34 -17.60
CA PRO A 85 -4.30 -11.03 -17.81
C PRO A 85 -3.18 -10.07 -18.24
N PRO A 86 -1.90 -10.46 -18.15
CA PRO A 86 -0.80 -9.63 -18.60
C PRO A 86 -0.97 -9.23 -20.07
N ALA A 87 -0.78 -7.95 -20.38
CA ALA A 87 -0.63 -7.51 -21.76
C ALA A 87 0.72 -8.04 -22.32
N PRO A 88 0.82 -8.34 -23.62
CA PRO A 88 2.10 -8.64 -24.25
C PRO A 88 3.10 -7.51 -23.99
N ASP A 89 4.37 -7.85 -23.74
CA ASP A 89 5.42 -6.87 -23.50
C ASP A 89 5.43 -5.78 -24.58
N GLY A 90 5.18 -4.56 -24.16
CA GLY A 90 5.34 -3.36 -24.96
C GLY A 90 5.87 -2.29 -24.03
N ALA A 91 7.15 -1.97 -24.13
CA ALA A 91 7.70 -0.76 -23.53
C ALA A 91 7.03 0.42 -24.23
N ALA A 92 5.90 0.87 -23.68
CA ALA A 92 5.22 2.03 -24.22
C ALA A 92 5.88 3.27 -23.61
N GLU A 93 6.41 4.13 -24.49
CA GLU A 93 6.77 5.50 -24.14
C GLU A 93 5.56 6.19 -23.46
N GLY A 94 5.82 7.12 -22.53
CA GLY A 94 4.77 7.82 -21.77
C GLY A 94 4.55 7.28 -20.35
N LEU A 95 3.35 7.50 -19.81
CA LEU A 95 2.97 7.16 -18.44
C LEU A 95 1.86 6.10 -18.42
N HIS A 96 2.16 4.94 -17.86
CA HIS A 96 1.22 3.84 -17.71
C HIS A 96 1.19 3.29 -16.29
N ILE A 97 0.01 2.88 -15.85
CA ILE A 97 -0.23 2.44 -14.47
C ILE A 97 -0.97 1.11 -14.51
N THR A 98 -0.39 0.07 -13.89
CA THR A 98 -1.04 -1.23 -13.73
C THR A 98 -1.34 -1.49 -12.26
N TRP A 99 -2.61 -1.71 -11.92
CA TRP A 99 -3.02 -1.97 -10.53
C TRP A 99 -3.16 -3.47 -10.25
N TYR A 100 -2.41 -4.01 -9.28
CA TYR A 100 -2.42 -5.43 -8.91
C TYR A 100 -3.37 -5.77 -7.74
N GLY A 101 -4.07 -4.76 -7.24
CA GLY A 101 -4.94 -4.85 -6.08
C GLY A 101 -4.29 -4.26 -4.81
N HIS A 102 -5.15 -3.79 -3.90
CA HIS A 102 -4.78 -3.04 -2.71
C HIS A 102 -3.98 -1.80 -3.07
N ALA A 103 -2.80 -1.59 -2.48
CA ALA A 103 -1.86 -0.53 -2.85
C ALA A 103 -0.89 -0.93 -3.98
N SER A 104 -0.77 -2.22 -4.29
CA SER A 104 0.26 -2.73 -5.20
C SER A 104 0.04 -2.24 -6.63
N THR A 105 0.95 -1.40 -7.11
CA THR A 105 0.81 -0.72 -8.41
C THR A 105 2.16 -0.65 -9.11
N LEU A 106 2.21 -1.00 -10.40
CA LEU A 106 3.36 -0.72 -11.25
C LEU A 106 3.14 0.61 -11.97
N VAL A 107 4.07 1.54 -11.81
CA VAL A 107 4.13 2.82 -12.52
C VAL A 107 5.25 2.72 -13.55
N GLU A 108 4.88 2.69 -14.82
CA GLU A 108 5.82 2.78 -15.94
C GLU A 108 5.85 4.24 -16.38
N ILE A 109 6.97 4.92 -16.16
CA ILE A 109 7.08 6.37 -16.29
C ILE A 109 8.41 6.72 -16.96
N ASP A 110 8.33 7.36 -18.13
CA ASP A 110 9.48 7.89 -18.85
C ASP A 110 10.60 6.86 -19.07
N GLY A 111 10.20 5.60 -19.32
CA GLY A 111 11.11 4.48 -19.56
C GLY A 111 11.57 3.72 -18.30
N ALA A 112 11.22 4.18 -17.10
CA ALA A 112 11.50 3.49 -15.85
C ALA A 112 10.26 2.76 -15.30
N ARG A 113 10.49 1.73 -14.48
CA ARG A 113 9.46 0.89 -13.86
C ARG A 113 9.56 0.93 -12.34
N VAL A 114 8.61 1.60 -11.71
CA VAL A 114 8.52 1.77 -10.25
C VAL A 114 7.38 0.93 -9.69
N LEU A 115 7.71 -0.05 -8.84
CA LEU A 115 6.73 -0.91 -8.19
C LEU A 115 6.42 -0.38 -6.77
N VAL A 116 5.18 -0.01 -6.53
CA VAL A 116 4.72 0.65 -5.31
C VAL A 116 4.03 -0.36 -4.40
N ASP A 117 4.39 -0.39 -3.11
CA ASP A 117 3.81 -1.22 -2.05
C ASP A 117 3.43 -2.66 -2.49
N PRO A 118 4.39 -3.45 -2.99
CA PRO A 118 4.08 -4.75 -3.59
C PRO A 118 3.78 -5.83 -2.55
N VAL A 119 2.59 -6.43 -2.66
CA VAL A 119 2.12 -7.53 -1.81
C VAL A 119 1.58 -8.67 -2.66
N TRP A 120 2.42 -9.68 -2.92
CA TRP A 120 2.01 -10.90 -3.64
C TRP A 120 1.50 -12.02 -2.72
N SER A 121 1.54 -11.82 -1.40
CA SER A 121 1.03 -12.80 -0.43
C SER A 121 -0.50 -12.91 -0.45
N ASP A 122 -0.99 -14.11 -0.16
CA ASP A 122 -2.43 -14.39 0.05
C ASP A 122 -2.99 -13.71 1.31
N ARG A 123 -2.14 -13.34 2.26
CA ARG A 123 -2.51 -12.68 3.52
C ARG A 123 -1.54 -11.58 3.90
N CYS A 124 -2.07 -10.44 4.34
CA CYS A 124 -1.31 -9.38 4.99
C CYS A 124 -1.22 -9.64 6.50
N SER A 125 -0.32 -10.54 6.90
CA SER A 125 -0.20 -10.98 8.29
C SER A 125 1.18 -11.57 8.58
N PRO A 126 1.67 -11.50 9.83
CA PRO A 126 2.86 -12.25 10.22
C PRO A 126 2.65 -13.77 10.17
N SER A 127 1.40 -14.23 10.16
CA SER A 127 1.03 -15.64 10.10
C SER A 127 0.45 -16.01 8.73
N ARG A 128 0.82 -17.18 8.21
CA ARG A 128 0.23 -17.73 6.99
C ARG A 128 -1.19 -18.28 7.19
N LEU A 129 -1.61 -18.46 8.44
CA LEU A 129 -2.91 -19.06 8.79
C LEU A 129 -3.96 -18.02 9.22
N LEU A 130 -3.51 -16.94 9.85
CA LEU A 130 -4.37 -15.95 10.51
C LEU A 130 -4.17 -14.57 9.87
N GLY A 131 -5.16 -13.70 10.00
CA GLY A 131 -5.15 -12.34 9.46
C GLY A 131 -5.89 -12.21 8.13
N PRO A 132 -6.01 -10.99 7.59
CA PRO A 132 -6.82 -10.72 6.41
C PRO A 132 -6.31 -11.50 5.21
N LYS A 133 -7.24 -12.14 4.49
CA LYS A 133 -6.96 -12.90 3.27
C LYS A 133 -7.43 -12.10 2.07
N ARG A 134 -6.66 -12.16 0.99
CA ARG A 134 -7.01 -11.56 -0.30
C ARG A 134 -8.37 -12.06 -0.79
N LEU A 135 -9.14 -11.19 -1.42
CA LEU A 135 -10.48 -11.47 -1.96
C LEU A 135 -10.47 -11.96 -3.40
N HIS A 136 -9.32 -11.89 -4.07
CA HIS A 136 -9.03 -12.41 -5.40
C HIS A 136 -7.57 -12.89 -5.44
N PRO A 137 -7.14 -13.78 -6.36
CA PRO A 137 -5.71 -14.03 -6.52
C PRO A 137 -5.01 -12.77 -7.07
N VAL A 138 -3.69 -12.67 -6.89
CA VAL A 138 -2.92 -11.62 -7.57
C VAL A 138 -3.07 -11.84 -9.08
N PRO A 139 -3.36 -10.80 -9.88
CA PRO A 139 -3.73 -11.00 -11.28
C PRO A 139 -2.59 -11.59 -12.11
N HIS A 140 -1.34 -11.22 -11.80
CA HIS A 140 -0.13 -11.71 -12.46
C HIS A 140 0.85 -12.26 -11.42
N GLU A 141 1.60 -13.30 -11.78
CA GLU A 141 2.76 -13.76 -11.03
C GLU A 141 3.82 -12.66 -10.96
N LEU A 142 4.63 -12.65 -9.89
CA LEU A 142 5.63 -11.58 -9.73
C LEU A 142 6.68 -11.57 -10.85
N SER A 143 6.97 -12.73 -11.44
CA SER A 143 7.85 -12.83 -12.61
C SER A 143 7.26 -12.22 -13.88
N GLU A 144 5.93 -12.14 -13.99
CA GLU A 144 5.22 -11.52 -15.12
C GLU A 144 5.20 -9.99 -15.01
N VAL A 145 5.52 -9.42 -13.84
CA VAL A 145 5.76 -7.97 -13.68
C VAL A 145 7.00 -7.52 -14.46
N GLY A 146 7.92 -8.44 -14.79
CA GLY A 146 9.13 -8.12 -15.55
C GLY A 146 10.17 -7.32 -14.76
N HIS A 147 10.94 -6.50 -15.48
CA HIS A 147 11.98 -5.66 -14.89
C HIS A 147 11.38 -4.57 -13.99
N VAL A 148 12.06 -4.29 -12.88
CA VAL A 148 11.67 -3.24 -11.91
C VAL A 148 12.94 -2.48 -11.54
N ASP A 149 12.96 -1.17 -11.80
CA ASP A 149 14.10 -0.31 -11.46
C ASP A 149 14.09 0.06 -9.98
N ALA A 150 12.91 0.42 -9.46
CA ALA A 150 12.72 0.83 -8.08
C ALA A 150 11.50 0.18 -7.44
N VAL A 151 11.61 -0.14 -6.15
CA VAL A 151 10.50 -0.50 -5.28
C VAL A 151 10.31 0.64 -4.28
N VAL A 152 9.11 1.21 -4.26
CA VAL A 152 8.74 2.29 -3.33
C VAL A 152 7.83 1.71 -2.25
N ILE A 153 8.17 1.98 -0.99
CA ILE A 153 7.36 1.57 0.16
C ILE A 153 6.81 2.80 0.88
N SER A 154 5.51 2.86 1.18
CA SER A 154 4.93 3.96 1.97
C SER A 154 5.17 3.81 3.46
N HIS A 155 5.00 2.61 4.01
CA HIS A 155 5.17 2.31 5.45
C HIS A 155 5.30 0.79 5.69
N ASP A 156 5.56 0.38 6.93
CA ASP A 156 5.97 -0.99 7.24
C ASP A 156 4.83 -1.99 7.54
N HIS A 157 3.56 -1.61 7.42
CA HIS A 157 2.43 -2.51 7.66
C HIS A 157 2.44 -3.72 6.72
N TYR A 158 1.78 -4.81 7.14
CA TYR A 158 1.85 -6.11 6.44
C TYR A 158 1.20 -6.12 5.06
N ASP A 159 0.30 -5.17 4.80
CA ASP A 159 -0.40 -4.96 3.54
C ASP A 159 0.29 -3.96 2.60
N HIS A 160 1.44 -3.40 3.01
CA HIS A 160 2.28 -2.51 2.19
C HIS A 160 3.72 -3.04 2.04
N LEU A 161 4.20 -3.79 3.03
CA LEU A 161 5.55 -4.35 3.05
C LEU A 161 5.52 -5.88 3.24
N ASP A 162 5.54 -6.63 2.14
CA ASP A 162 5.40 -8.08 2.21
C ASP A 162 6.74 -8.84 2.15
N VAL A 163 7.03 -9.66 3.17
CA VAL A 163 8.32 -10.36 3.28
C VAL A 163 8.59 -11.34 2.14
N PRO A 164 7.65 -12.23 1.75
CA PRO A 164 7.79 -13.07 0.56
C PRO A 164 8.08 -12.26 -0.71
N THR A 165 7.36 -11.15 -0.92
CA THR A 165 7.51 -10.29 -2.10
C THR A 165 8.88 -9.62 -2.13
N VAL A 166 9.31 -8.98 -1.04
CA VAL A 166 10.65 -8.37 -0.94
C VAL A 166 11.74 -9.41 -1.24
N ARG A 167 11.64 -10.60 -0.64
CA ARG A 167 12.61 -11.68 -0.88
C ARG A 167 12.61 -12.19 -2.31
N ALA A 168 11.45 -12.21 -2.98
CA ALA A 168 11.36 -12.61 -4.36
C ALA A 168 12.02 -11.57 -5.27
N LEU A 169 11.66 -10.28 -5.12
CA LEU A 169 12.27 -9.15 -5.84
C LEU A 169 13.79 -9.05 -5.64
N THR A 170 14.26 -9.35 -4.43
CA THR A 170 15.70 -9.39 -4.13
C THR A 170 16.43 -10.48 -4.94
N ARG A 171 15.77 -11.63 -5.16
CA ARG A 171 16.38 -12.77 -5.88
C ARG A 171 16.24 -12.66 -7.40
N SER A 172 15.19 -12.02 -7.90
CA SER A 172 14.84 -12.01 -9.32
C SER A 172 15.40 -10.82 -10.10
N GLY A 173 15.91 -9.79 -9.42
CA GLY A 173 16.46 -8.61 -10.09
C GLY A 173 17.28 -7.73 -9.15
N ASP A 174 17.58 -6.53 -9.60
CA ASP A 174 18.47 -5.54 -8.99
C ASP A 174 17.75 -4.28 -8.49
N ALA A 175 16.42 -4.25 -8.56
CA ALA A 175 15.56 -3.15 -8.09
C ALA A 175 16.07 -2.49 -6.79
N VAL A 176 16.13 -1.16 -6.78
CA VAL A 176 16.49 -0.36 -5.61
C VAL A 176 15.26 -0.17 -4.74
N PHE A 177 15.35 -0.50 -3.46
CA PHE A 177 14.28 -0.27 -2.48
C PHE A 177 14.43 1.13 -1.88
N VAL A 178 13.52 2.02 -2.23
CA VAL A 178 13.44 3.39 -1.72
C VAL A 178 12.31 3.46 -0.69
N VAL A 179 12.68 3.68 0.57
CA VAL A 179 11.78 3.48 1.71
C VAL A 179 11.94 4.60 2.75
N PRO A 180 10.97 4.84 3.63
CA PRO A 180 11.12 5.77 4.73
C PRO A 180 12.14 5.29 5.77
N LEU A 181 12.66 6.23 6.55
CA LEU A 181 13.60 5.96 7.65
C LEU A 181 13.14 4.82 8.57
N GLY A 182 14.06 3.89 8.86
CA GLY A 182 13.85 2.77 9.78
C GLY A 182 13.43 1.48 9.08
N ILE A 183 12.75 1.56 7.92
CA ILE A 183 12.34 0.36 7.15
C ILE A 183 13.56 -0.42 6.65
N GLY A 184 14.69 0.25 6.40
CA GLY A 184 15.93 -0.42 5.99
C GLY A 184 16.39 -1.49 6.97
N ALA A 185 16.06 -1.38 8.27
CA ALA A 185 16.34 -2.44 9.25
C ALA A 185 15.61 -3.76 8.92
N HIS A 186 14.38 -3.68 8.43
CA HIS A 186 13.62 -4.84 7.97
C HIS A 186 14.22 -5.43 6.70
N LEU A 187 14.55 -4.59 5.71
CA LEU A 187 15.15 -5.02 4.45
C LEU A 187 16.51 -5.72 4.66
N ARG A 188 17.39 -5.14 5.49
CA ARG A 188 18.66 -5.77 5.91
C ARG A 188 18.43 -7.12 6.59
N ARG A 189 17.44 -7.21 7.49
CA ARG A 189 17.06 -8.46 8.16
C ARG A 189 16.60 -9.53 7.17
N TRP A 190 15.97 -9.11 6.08
CA TRP A 190 15.48 -9.96 4.99
C TRP A 190 16.49 -10.22 3.87
N LYS A 191 17.71 -9.71 4.02
CA LYS A 191 18.86 -9.93 3.12
C LYS A 191 18.78 -9.18 1.79
N VAL A 192 18.11 -8.03 1.77
CA VAL A 192 18.32 -7.05 0.69
C VAL A 192 19.77 -6.53 0.78
N PRO A 193 20.54 -6.50 -0.32
CA PRO A 193 21.88 -5.90 -0.36
C PRO A 193 21.87 -4.42 0.06
N GLU A 194 22.88 -3.98 0.80
CA GLU A 194 22.92 -2.61 1.37
C GLU A 194 22.92 -1.53 0.29
N ASP A 195 23.59 -1.78 -0.83
CA ASP A 195 23.67 -0.92 -2.00
C ASP A 195 22.33 -0.76 -2.75
N ARG A 196 21.34 -1.60 -2.42
CA ARG A 196 19.97 -1.52 -2.94
C ARG A 196 18.98 -0.94 -1.94
N ILE A 197 19.42 -0.45 -0.78
CA ILE A 197 18.54 0.12 0.24
C ILE A 197 18.79 1.62 0.35
N VAL A 198 17.75 2.40 0.08
CA VAL A 198 17.75 3.85 0.25
C VAL A 198 16.68 4.21 1.26
N GLU A 199 17.10 4.75 2.41
CA GLU A 199 16.18 5.25 3.44
C GLU A 199 16.05 6.76 3.32
N LEU A 200 14.83 7.31 3.30
CA LEU A 200 14.55 8.74 3.17
C LEU A 200 13.71 9.26 4.33
N ASP A 201 14.02 10.46 4.81
CA ASP A 201 13.10 11.27 5.63
C ASP A 201 12.14 12.05 4.72
N TRP A 202 11.12 12.69 5.29
CA TRP A 202 10.27 13.61 4.52
C TRP A 202 11.10 14.74 3.88
N ASP A 203 10.68 15.14 2.68
CA ASP A 203 11.31 16.11 1.79
C ASP A 203 12.69 15.68 1.23
N GLU A 204 13.20 14.51 1.62
CA GLU A 204 14.37 13.91 0.97
C GLU A 204 13.99 13.17 -0.32
N SER A 205 14.96 13.02 -1.22
CA SER A 205 14.73 12.35 -2.50
C SER A 205 15.93 11.56 -2.97
N HIS A 206 15.67 10.56 -3.82
CA HIS A 206 16.70 9.79 -4.51
C HIS A 206 16.31 9.57 -5.98
N GLU A 207 17.30 9.47 -6.86
CA GLU A 207 17.07 9.23 -8.29
C GLU A 207 17.41 7.79 -8.65
N VAL A 208 16.52 7.10 -9.35
CA VAL A 208 16.72 5.75 -9.87
C VAL A 208 16.22 5.73 -11.32
N ALA A 209 17.08 5.28 -12.24
CA ALA A 209 16.75 5.18 -13.67
C ALA A 209 16.15 6.48 -14.28
N GLY A 210 16.64 7.66 -13.86
CA GLY A 210 16.16 8.96 -14.34
C GLY A 210 14.86 9.45 -13.70
N VAL A 211 14.29 8.70 -12.76
CA VAL A 211 13.10 9.08 -11.99
C VAL A 211 13.51 9.50 -10.59
N ARG A 212 13.10 10.72 -10.20
CA ARG A 212 13.28 11.24 -8.85
C ARG A 212 12.12 10.79 -7.95
N LEU A 213 12.45 10.04 -6.92
CA LEU A 213 11.54 9.55 -5.89
C LEU A 213 11.68 10.43 -4.66
N VAL A 214 10.63 11.17 -4.31
CA VAL A 214 10.61 12.10 -3.16
C VAL A 214 9.70 11.53 -2.08
N ALA A 215 10.24 11.32 -0.87
CA ALA A 215 9.44 10.95 0.28
C ALA A 215 8.72 12.21 0.80
N LEU A 216 7.40 12.20 0.78
CA LEU A 216 6.56 13.34 1.14
C LEU A 216 5.83 13.11 2.47
N PRO A 217 5.40 14.19 3.15
CA PRO A 217 4.60 14.08 4.36
C PRO A 217 3.35 13.22 4.20
N ALA A 218 3.00 12.50 5.26
CA ALA A 218 1.77 11.71 5.35
C ALA A 218 1.26 11.68 6.80
N GLN A 219 -0.05 11.51 6.96
CA GLN A 219 -0.72 11.39 8.24
C GLN A 219 -1.11 9.93 8.50
N HIS A 220 -0.20 9.13 9.06
CA HIS A 220 -0.43 7.72 9.29
C HIS A 220 0.31 7.24 10.54
N PHE A 221 0.55 5.93 10.65
CA PHE A 221 1.38 5.34 11.69
C PHE A 221 2.15 4.15 11.11
N SER A 222 3.08 3.59 11.88
CA SER A 222 3.79 2.37 11.48
C SER A 222 3.70 1.31 12.58
N GLY A 223 4.00 0.07 12.23
CA GLY A 223 4.18 -0.97 13.22
C GLY A 223 4.11 -2.40 12.70
N ARG A 224 4.97 -3.24 13.28
CA ARG A 224 4.91 -4.69 13.14
C ARG A 224 4.74 -5.34 14.52
N ALA A 225 3.64 -6.09 14.65
CA ALA A 225 3.23 -6.76 15.88
C ALA A 225 3.04 -5.79 17.07
N PHE A 226 3.96 -5.78 18.04
CA PHE A 226 3.83 -4.96 19.26
C PHE A 226 4.61 -3.64 19.19
N GLN A 227 5.44 -3.45 18.16
CA GLN A 227 6.13 -2.20 17.94
C GLN A 227 5.27 -1.30 17.07
N ARG A 228 5.18 -0.02 17.47
CA ARG A 228 4.42 1.00 16.77
C ARG A 228 5.28 2.25 16.64
N ASP A 229 5.15 2.95 15.53
CA ASP A 229 5.79 4.24 15.27
C ASP A 229 7.32 4.19 15.33
N ASN A 230 7.93 3.03 15.10
CA ASN A 230 9.39 2.81 15.13
C ASN A 230 10.06 2.99 13.75
N THR A 231 9.27 3.03 12.68
CA THR A 231 9.69 3.42 11.32
C THR A 231 8.88 4.63 10.86
N LEU A 232 9.40 5.41 9.92
CA LEU A 232 8.66 6.51 9.32
C LEU A 232 7.64 5.97 8.30
N TRP A 233 6.61 6.75 8.01
CA TRP A 233 5.64 6.54 6.93
C TRP A 233 5.69 7.74 5.98
N ALA A 234 5.44 7.55 4.70
CA ALA A 234 5.49 8.62 3.71
C ALA A 234 4.44 8.44 2.60
N SER A 235 4.02 9.55 2.02
CA SER A 235 3.48 9.59 0.67
C SER A 235 4.65 9.80 -0.32
N TRP A 236 4.41 9.72 -1.62
CA TRP A 236 5.49 9.76 -2.61
C TRP A 236 5.15 10.63 -3.82
N ALA A 237 6.13 11.43 -4.25
CA ALA A 237 6.16 11.95 -5.61
C ALA A 237 7.16 11.12 -6.44
N ILE A 238 6.68 10.58 -7.55
CA ILE A 238 7.44 9.83 -8.55
C ILE A 238 7.55 10.73 -9.77
N VAL A 239 8.71 11.37 -9.95
CA VAL A 239 8.92 12.46 -10.89
C VAL A 239 9.90 12.03 -11.97
N GLY A 240 9.41 11.74 -13.16
CA GLY A 240 10.23 11.52 -14.35
C GLY A 240 10.54 12.83 -15.09
N PRO A 241 11.31 12.76 -16.19
CA PRO A 241 11.61 13.90 -17.06
C PRO A 241 10.38 14.59 -17.66
N GLU A 242 9.33 13.84 -17.98
CA GLU A 242 8.13 14.36 -18.67
C GLU A 242 6.88 14.23 -17.80
N HIS A 243 6.77 13.15 -17.03
CA HIS A 243 5.56 12.85 -16.26
C HIS A 243 5.81 12.81 -14.74
N ARG A 244 4.74 12.93 -13.96
CA ARG A 244 4.75 12.92 -12.49
C ARG A 244 3.55 12.17 -11.94
N VAL A 245 3.80 11.28 -10.97
CA VAL A 245 2.75 10.56 -10.23
C VAL A 245 2.86 10.85 -8.74
N TYR A 246 1.71 11.15 -8.12
CA TYR A 246 1.58 11.19 -6.67
C TYR A 246 1.05 9.86 -6.15
N TYR A 247 1.60 9.34 -5.06
CA TYR A 247 1.06 8.19 -4.34
C TYR A 247 0.82 8.52 -2.87
N SER A 248 -0.40 8.31 -2.39
CA SER A 248 -0.79 8.71 -1.04
C SER A 248 -0.18 7.85 0.07
N GLY A 249 0.18 6.60 -0.20
CA GLY A 249 0.24 5.61 0.89
C GLY A 249 -1.12 5.48 1.56
N ASP A 250 -1.11 5.25 2.87
CA ASP A 250 -2.32 5.09 3.69
C ASP A 250 -2.71 6.33 4.51
N THR A 251 -2.21 7.49 4.12
CA THR A 251 -2.42 8.77 4.80
C THR A 251 -3.89 9.14 5.05
N GLY A 252 -4.16 9.75 6.20
CA GLY A 252 -5.37 10.52 6.45
C GLY A 252 -5.34 11.87 5.74
N TYR A 253 -6.44 12.61 5.81
CA TYR A 253 -6.47 13.96 5.27
C TYR A 253 -5.76 14.95 6.19
N PHE A 254 -4.91 15.82 5.63
CA PHE A 254 -4.18 16.86 6.35
C PHE A 254 -3.92 18.07 5.43
N ASP A 255 -3.55 19.20 6.02
CA ASP A 255 -3.38 20.50 5.36
C ASP A 255 -2.14 20.60 4.45
N GLY A 256 -1.29 19.56 4.39
CA GLY A 256 -0.08 19.58 3.60
C GLY A 256 -0.26 19.28 2.11
N TYR A 257 -1.43 18.82 1.65
CA TYR A 257 -1.63 18.47 0.23
C TYR A 257 -1.51 19.66 -0.71
N GLU A 258 -2.03 20.84 -0.33
CA GLU A 258 -1.90 22.05 -1.16
C GLU A 258 -0.43 22.42 -1.37
N ARG A 259 0.38 22.27 -0.32
CA ARG A 259 1.83 22.50 -0.39
C ARG A 259 2.50 21.46 -1.28
N ILE A 260 2.14 20.18 -1.15
CA ILE A 260 2.63 19.11 -2.03
C ILE A 260 2.31 19.43 -3.50
N GLY A 261 1.07 19.82 -3.81
CA GLY A 261 0.66 20.19 -5.16
C GLY A 261 1.35 21.45 -5.68
N ALA A 262 1.68 22.40 -4.81
CA ALA A 262 2.42 23.60 -5.18
C ALA A 262 3.91 23.34 -5.44
N GLU A 263 4.55 22.45 -4.67
CA GLU A 263 6.00 22.19 -4.73
C GLU A 263 6.37 21.10 -5.75
N HIS A 264 5.54 20.07 -5.89
CA HIS A 264 5.84 18.88 -6.70
C HIS A 264 4.89 18.70 -7.90
N GLY A 265 3.70 19.29 -7.84
CA GLY A 265 2.71 19.21 -8.90
C GLY A 265 2.94 20.20 -10.07
N PRO A 266 1.99 20.27 -11.02
CA PRO A 266 0.86 19.36 -11.16
C PRO A 266 1.32 17.92 -11.44
N PHE A 267 0.54 16.94 -10.99
CA PHE A 267 0.80 15.52 -11.27
C PHE A 267 -0.10 15.06 -12.41
N ASP A 268 0.42 14.23 -13.31
CA ASP A 268 -0.38 13.62 -14.39
C ASP A 268 -1.39 12.63 -13.83
N ALA A 269 -0.99 11.86 -12.81
CA ALA A 269 -1.87 10.95 -12.09
C ALA A 269 -1.63 10.97 -10.58
N SER A 270 -2.67 10.62 -9.81
CA SER A 270 -2.57 10.38 -8.39
C SER A 270 -3.17 9.02 -8.03
N LEU A 271 -2.36 8.20 -7.38
CA LEU A 271 -2.74 6.94 -6.76
C LEU A 271 -3.21 7.25 -5.33
N ILE A 272 -4.51 7.28 -5.09
CA ILE A 272 -5.10 7.70 -3.81
C ILE A 272 -5.85 6.54 -3.16
N GLN A 273 -5.52 6.26 -1.91
CA GLN A 273 -6.28 5.34 -1.08
C GLN A 273 -7.73 5.81 -0.94
N ILE A 274 -8.67 4.88 -1.03
CA ILE A 274 -10.09 5.19 -0.80
C ILE A 274 -10.78 4.26 0.22
N GLY A 275 -10.12 3.16 0.60
CA GLY A 275 -10.67 2.15 1.49
C GLY A 275 -10.01 2.15 2.87
N ALA A 276 -10.50 1.26 3.73
CA ALA A 276 -10.07 1.07 5.10
C ALA A 276 -10.34 2.26 6.06
N TYR A 277 -11.19 3.21 5.68
CA TYR A 277 -11.65 4.26 6.60
C TYR A 277 -12.63 3.73 7.65
N GLY A 278 -12.75 4.45 8.76
CA GLY A 278 -13.72 4.14 9.80
C GLY A 278 -13.70 5.18 10.93
N SER A 279 -14.80 5.23 11.70
CA SER A 279 -14.91 6.13 12.87
C SER A 279 -13.85 5.86 13.95
N GLY A 280 -13.18 4.71 13.89
CA GLY A 280 -12.13 4.33 14.82
C GLY A 280 -10.81 5.05 14.70
N TRP A 281 -10.54 5.57 13.51
CA TRP A 281 -9.27 6.17 13.14
C TRP A 281 -9.51 7.25 12.08
N PRO A 282 -10.38 8.22 12.37
CA PRO A 282 -10.91 9.15 11.36
C PRO A 282 -9.81 10.01 10.71
N ASP A 283 -8.68 10.18 11.39
CA ASP A 283 -7.56 11.01 10.89
C ASP A 283 -6.45 10.18 10.25
N ILE A 284 -6.60 8.86 10.14
CA ILE A 284 -5.51 7.97 9.69
C ILE A 284 -5.75 7.41 8.30
N HIS A 285 -7.00 7.17 7.89
CA HIS A 285 -7.34 6.76 6.54
C HIS A 285 -8.39 7.72 5.97
N MET A 286 -8.13 8.28 4.79
CA MET A 286 -9.09 9.14 4.10
C MET A 286 -10.40 8.40 3.79
N THR A 287 -11.51 9.09 3.95
CA THR A 287 -12.75 8.75 3.25
C THR A 287 -12.60 8.95 1.74
N PRO A 288 -13.47 8.34 0.90
CA PRO A 288 -13.42 8.54 -0.54
C PRO A 288 -13.54 10.01 -0.95
N GLU A 289 -14.34 10.79 -0.23
CA GLU A 289 -14.52 12.22 -0.48
C GLU A 289 -13.27 13.03 -0.12
N GLU A 290 -12.62 12.72 1.00
CA GLU A 290 -11.30 13.29 1.33
C GLU A 290 -10.22 12.86 0.31
N GLY A 291 -10.31 11.66 -0.26
CA GLY A 291 -9.43 11.22 -1.33
C GLY A 291 -9.57 12.08 -2.60
N VAL A 292 -10.80 12.45 -2.97
CA VAL A 292 -11.04 13.40 -4.08
C VAL A 292 -10.54 14.80 -3.73
N ALA A 293 -10.69 15.26 -2.49
CA ALA A 293 -10.13 16.53 -2.04
C ALA A 293 -8.59 16.51 -2.14
N ALA A 294 -7.93 15.47 -1.61
CA ALA A 294 -6.48 15.31 -1.66
C ALA A 294 -5.96 15.30 -3.10
N HIS A 295 -6.64 14.58 -4.02
CA HIS A 295 -6.33 14.60 -5.45
C HIS A 295 -6.31 16.02 -6.04
N ARG A 296 -7.32 16.84 -5.70
CA ARG A 296 -7.42 18.22 -6.18
C ARG A 296 -6.33 19.10 -5.58
N ASP A 297 -6.06 18.94 -4.29
CA ASP A 297 -5.07 19.76 -3.56
C ASP A 297 -3.64 19.47 -4.04
N VAL A 298 -3.32 18.20 -4.34
CA VAL A 298 -2.05 17.85 -4.99
C VAL A 298 -2.00 18.24 -6.46
N ARG A 299 -3.10 18.74 -7.04
CA ARG A 299 -3.23 19.11 -8.46
C ARG A 299 -2.99 17.91 -9.39
N GLY A 300 -3.63 16.77 -9.08
CA GLY A 300 -3.61 15.58 -9.93
C GLY A 300 -4.46 15.76 -11.19
N GLY A 301 -4.01 15.18 -12.31
CA GLY A 301 -4.76 15.13 -13.57
C GLY A 301 -5.77 13.98 -13.60
N LEU A 302 -5.30 12.75 -13.38
CA LEU A 302 -6.12 11.54 -13.31
C LEU A 302 -6.12 10.92 -11.90
N LEU A 303 -7.29 10.75 -11.31
CA LEU A 303 -7.46 10.01 -10.07
C LEU A 303 -7.55 8.51 -10.36
N ILE A 304 -6.71 7.71 -9.70
CA ILE A 304 -6.76 6.25 -9.72
C ILE A 304 -6.88 5.74 -8.28
N PRO A 305 -8.01 5.13 -7.89
CA PRO A 305 -8.24 4.69 -6.53
C PRO A 305 -7.47 3.40 -6.22
N VAL A 306 -6.79 3.38 -5.08
CA VAL A 306 -6.10 2.21 -4.52
C VAL A 306 -6.62 1.89 -3.11
N HIS A 307 -6.05 0.87 -2.46
CA HIS A 307 -6.39 0.48 -1.08
C HIS A 307 -7.84 -0.03 -0.88
N TRP A 308 -8.42 -0.63 -1.94
CA TRP A 308 -9.77 -1.21 -1.92
C TRP A 308 -9.81 -2.55 -2.69
N ALA A 309 -10.99 -3.19 -2.74
CA ALA A 309 -11.31 -4.46 -3.41
C ALA A 309 -10.57 -5.74 -2.96
N THR A 310 -9.40 -5.61 -2.35
CA THR A 310 -8.44 -6.72 -2.23
C THR A 310 -8.40 -7.37 -0.85
N PHE A 311 -8.45 -6.61 0.24
CA PHE A 311 -8.50 -7.12 1.61
C PHE A 311 -9.65 -6.49 2.39
N THR A 312 -10.24 -7.24 3.33
CA THR A 312 -11.21 -6.68 4.29
C THR A 312 -10.46 -6.12 5.50
N LEU A 313 -10.16 -4.81 5.48
CA LEU A 313 -9.40 -4.13 6.53
C LEU A 313 -10.24 -3.16 7.39
N ALA A 314 -11.46 -2.85 6.97
CA ALA A 314 -12.40 -2.05 7.74
C ALA A 314 -13.83 -2.60 7.65
N LEU A 315 -14.76 -1.86 8.27
CA LEU A 315 -16.14 -2.32 8.48
C LEU A 315 -17.10 -1.95 7.34
N HIS A 316 -16.71 -1.04 6.44
CA HIS A 316 -17.52 -0.60 5.30
C HIS A 316 -17.82 -1.76 4.33
N ASP A 317 -18.87 -1.60 3.51
CA ASP A 317 -19.18 -2.57 2.45
C ASP A 317 -18.05 -2.60 1.40
N TRP A 318 -17.87 -3.74 0.73
CA TRP A 318 -16.75 -3.98 -0.18
C TRP A 318 -16.67 -2.96 -1.32
N ALA A 319 -17.81 -2.60 -1.91
CA ALA A 319 -17.89 -1.62 -3.00
C ALA A 319 -18.15 -0.17 -2.56
N GLU A 320 -18.51 0.05 -1.29
CA GLU A 320 -18.83 1.39 -0.78
C GLU A 320 -17.72 2.43 -1.08
N PRO A 321 -16.42 2.13 -0.92
CA PRO A 321 -15.35 3.07 -1.25
C PRO A 321 -15.41 3.59 -2.69
N VAL A 322 -15.55 2.67 -3.65
CA VAL A 322 -15.45 3.00 -5.08
C VAL A 322 -16.73 3.63 -5.61
N ASP A 323 -17.90 3.26 -5.09
CA ASP A 323 -19.15 3.95 -5.42
C ASP A 323 -19.12 5.41 -4.91
N ARG A 324 -18.57 5.62 -3.72
CA ARG A 324 -18.44 6.97 -3.14
C ARG A 324 -17.42 7.80 -3.90
N VAL A 325 -16.23 7.28 -4.22
CA VAL A 325 -15.24 8.03 -5.01
C VAL A 325 -15.78 8.35 -6.39
N TRP A 326 -16.53 7.44 -7.03
CA TRP A 326 -17.09 7.68 -8.36
C TRP A 326 -18.14 8.80 -8.34
N ARG A 327 -19.00 8.81 -7.32
CA ARG A 327 -19.99 9.87 -7.12
C ARG A 327 -19.34 11.22 -6.84
N GLU A 328 -18.32 11.26 -5.97
CA GLU A 328 -17.64 12.49 -5.61
C GLU A 328 -16.80 13.05 -6.77
N ALA A 329 -16.08 12.19 -7.49
CA ALA A 329 -15.32 12.60 -8.68
C ALA A 329 -16.23 13.21 -9.75
N LYS A 330 -17.43 12.66 -9.97
CA LYS A 330 -18.44 13.26 -10.86
C LYS A 330 -18.90 14.63 -10.37
N ALA A 331 -19.10 14.81 -9.07
CA ALA A 331 -19.58 16.08 -8.51
C ALA A 331 -18.56 17.22 -8.67
N TRP A 332 -17.27 16.89 -8.70
CA TRP A 332 -16.17 17.84 -8.85
C TRP A 332 -15.50 17.82 -10.23
N GLU A 333 -16.08 17.11 -11.20
CA GLU A 333 -15.55 16.97 -12.57
C GLU A 333 -14.08 16.48 -12.61
N VAL A 334 -13.72 15.61 -11.66
CA VAL A 334 -12.40 14.99 -11.57
C VAL A 334 -12.31 13.81 -12.54
N PRO A 335 -11.31 13.77 -13.44
CA PRO A 335 -11.02 12.59 -14.26
C PRO A 335 -10.69 11.39 -13.37
N LEU A 336 -11.36 10.26 -13.61
CA LEU A 336 -11.26 9.05 -12.80
C LEU A 336 -11.09 7.83 -13.69
N ALA A 337 -10.09 7.01 -13.39
CA ALA A 337 -9.96 5.65 -13.93
C ALA A 337 -10.08 4.64 -12.79
N VAL A 338 -10.92 3.61 -12.96
CA VAL A 338 -11.13 2.56 -11.95
C VAL A 338 -10.72 1.21 -12.55
N PRO A 339 -9.42 0.88 -12.53
CA PRO A 339 -8.92 -0.35 -13.13
C PRO A 339 -9.48 -1.58 -12.44
N ARG A 340 -9.66 -2.67 -13.20
CA ARG A 340 -9.72 -4.02 -12.65
C ARG A 340 -8.31 -4.44 -12.20
N PRO A 341 -8.16 -5.38 -11.25
CA PRO A 341 -6.85 -5.92 -10.94
C PRO A 341 -6.19 -6.55 -12.18
N GLY A 342 -4.99 -6.07 -12.51
CA GLY A 342 -4.18 -6.44 -13.67
C GLY A 342 -4.39 -5.52 -14.88
N GLU A 343 -5.33 -4.58 -14.82
CA GLU A 343 -5.62 -3.66 -15.90
C GLU A 343 -4.54 -2.57 -15.97
N ARG A 344 -3.98 -2.38 -17.17
CA ARG A 344 -2.99 -1.35 -17.49
C ARG A 344 -3.71 -0.14 -18.06
N ILE A 345 -3.50 1.01 -17.43
CA ILE A 345 -4.09 2.30 -17.80
C ILE A 345 -3.02 3.13 -18.51
N ASP A 346 -3.35 3.65 -19.70
CA ASP A 346 -2.62 4.77 -20.31
C ASP A 346 -3.18 6.07 -19.68
N VAL A 347 -2.32 6.86 -19.03
CA VAL A 347 -2.76 8.09 -18.35
C VAL A 347 -3.13 9.19 -19.36
N GLY A 348 -2.57 9.15 -20.58
CA GLY A 348 -2.90 10.10 -21.65
C GLY A 348 -4.23 9.81 -22.35
N ASP A 349 -4.71 8.56 -22.29
CA ASP A 349 -6.00 8.11 -22.84
C ASP A 349 -6.70 7.12 -21.88
N PRO A 350 -7.18 7.60 -20.71
CA PRO A 350 -7.73 6.72 -19.69
C PRO A 350 -9.08 6.13 -20.12
N PRO A 351 -9.36 4.84 -19.81
CA PRO A 351 -10.63 4.23 -20.14
C PRO A 351 -11.78 4.86 -19.33
N PRO A 352 -13.01 4.87 -19.87
CA PRO A 352 -14.16 5.32 -19.12
C PRO A 352 -14.47 4.36 -17.96
N VAL A 353 -15.00 4.92 -16.86
CA VAL A 353 -15.46 4.13 -15.72
C VAL A 353 -16.69 3.31 -16.11
N ASP A 354 -16.59 1.97 -16.05
CA ASP A 354 -17.62 1.04 -16.51
C ASP A 354 -18.43 0.34 -15.40
N GLY A 355 -18.09 0.61 -14.13
CA GLY A 355 -18.83 0.09 -12.98
C GLY A 355 -18.68 -1.41 -12.75
N TRP A 356 -17.59 -2.05 -13.18
CA TRP A 356 -17.39 -3.52 -13.09
C TRP A 356 -17.62 -4.13 -11.69
N TRP A 357 -17.44 -3.35 -10.61
CA TRP A 357 -17.65 -3.82 -9.24
C TRP A 357 -19.14 -3.89 -8.84
N GLN A 358 -20.02 -3.14 -9.53
CA GLN A 358 -21.41 -2.99 -9.15
C GLN A 358 -22.19 -4.30 -9.26
N THR A 359 -21.78 -5.20 -10.16
CA THR A 359 -22.38 -6.54 -10.30
C THR A 359 -21.94 -7.51 -9.20
N LEU A 360 -20.98 -7.12 -8.37
CA LEU A 360 -20.40 -7.92 -7.28
C LEU A 360 -20.78 -7.39 -5.88
N SER A 361 -21.64 -6.37 -5.85
CA SER A 361 -22.04 -5.61 -4.66
C SER A 361 -23.42 -6.01 -4.14
#